data_AF-A0A212AI53-F1
#
_entry.id   AF-A0A212AI53-F1
#
_cell.length_a   1.000
_cell.length_b   1.000
_cell.length_c   1.000
_cell.angle_alpha   90.00
_cell.angle_beta   90.00
_cell.angle_gamma   90.00
#
_symmetry.space_group_name_H-M   'P 1'
#
loop_
_entity.id
_entity.type
_entity.pdbx_description
1 polymer ?
#
loop_
_entity_poly.entity_id
_entity_poly.type
_entity_poly.pdbx_seq_one_letter_code
_entity_poly.pdbx_strand_id
1 'polypeptide(L)' 'MPTCRHPVTGVELNILAIHRKRLDDDEVLTARLLRDEGHKVQDIAAMLGTNQGRVHGAIGSTGKIA' A
#
# COMPACT_ATOMS: atom_id res chain seq x y z
N MET A 1 -17.77 8.01 -10.05
CA MET A 1 -16.84 8.01 -8.90
C MET A 1 -17.43 8.95 -7.86
N PRO A 2 -17.76 8.51 -6.64
CA PRO A 2 -18.30 9.43 -5.63
C PRO A 2 -17.17 10.34 -5.14
N THR A 3 -17.25 11.62 -5.47
CA THR A 3 -16.36 12.66 -4.94
C THR A 3 -17.15 13.57 -4.01
N CYS A 4 -16.57 13.95 -2.87
CA CYS A 4 -17.15 14.94 -1.97
C CYS A 4 -16.25 16.16 -1.88
N ARG A 5 -16.83 17.34 -1.65
CA ARG A 5 -16.02 18.55 -1.44
C ARG A 5 -15.69 18.68 0.04
N HIS A 6 -14.43 18.99 0.34
CA HIS A 6 -14.02 19.33 1.70
C HIS A 6 -14.77 20.60 2.15
N PRO A 7 -15.46 20.60 3.30
CA PRO A 7 -16.42 21.65 3.66
C PRO A 7 -15.79 23.03 3.91
N VAL A 8 -14.48 23.08 4.20
CA VAL A 8 -13.76 24.33 4.47
C VAL A 8 -12.95 24.81 3.26
N THR A 9 -12.35 23.89 2.50
CA THR A 9 -11.38 24.24 1.44
C THR A 9 -11.96 24.10 0.04
N GLY A 10 -13.13 23.47 -0.12
CA GLY A 10 -13.79 23.24 -1.41
C GLY A 10 -13.08 22.24 -2.33
N VAL A 11 -11.95 21.68 -1.90
CA VAL A 11 -11.16 20.68 -2.64
C VAL A 11 -12.00 19.43 -2.87
N GLU A 12 -11.97 18.91 -4.09
CA GLU A 12 -12.63 17.66 -4.45
C GLU A 12 -11.86 16.48 -3.88
N LEU A 13 -12.46 15.76 -2.94
CA LEU A 13 -11.94 14.56 -2.33
C LEU A 13 -12.46 13.36 -3.11
N ASN A 14 -11.53 12.51 -3.54
CA ASN A 14 -11.88 11.19 -4.04
C ASN A 14 -12.20 10.29 -2.84
N ILE A 15 -13.47 9.92 -2.65
CA ILE A 15 -13.83 8.95 -1.63
C ILE A 15 -13.38 7.59 -2.15
N LEU A 16 -12.16 7.22 -1.79
CA LEU A 16 -11.58 5.93 -2.18
C LEU A 16 -12.49 4.81 -1.69
N ALA A 17 -13.05 4.05 -2.63
CA ALA A 17 -13.70 2.80 -2.33
C ALA A 17 -12.69 1.88 -1.62
N ILE A 18 -13.13 1.25 -0.54
CA ILE A 18 -12.31 0.43 0.37
C ILE A 18 -11.40 -0.51 -0.44
N HIS A 19 -10.12 -0.18 -0.56
CA HIS A 19 -9.11 -1.04 -1.19
C HIS A 19 -8.88 -2.22 -0.28
N ARG A 20 -9.38 -3.45 -0.51
CA ARG A 20 -9.19 -4.69 0.31
C ARG A 20 -9.07 -4.45 1.84
N LYS A 21 -8.75 -5.42 2.71
CA LYS A 21 -8.44 -5.10 4.13
C LYS A 21 -7.06 -5.58 4.54
N ARG A 22 -6.62 -6.67 3.91
CA ARG A 22 -5.36 -7.35 4.18
C ARG A 22 -4.83 -7.90 2.86
N LEU A 23 -3.52 -8.08 2.80
CA LEU A 23 -2.89 -8.91 1.80
C LEU A 23 -3.13 -10.37 2.20
N ASP A 24 -3.32 -11.25 1.22
CA ASP A 24 -3.30 -12.70 1.46
C ASP A 24 -1.85 -13.21 1.68
N ASP A 25 -1.70 -14.48 2.06
CA ASP A 25 -0.40 -15.03 2.42
C ASP A 25 0.58 -15.04 1.24
N ASP A 26 0.08 -15.25 0.01
CA ASP A 26 0.88 -15.23 -1.21
C ASP A 26 1.32 -13.80 -1.58
N GLU A 27 0.43 -12.82 -1.45
CA GLU A 27 0.73 -11.39 -1.63
C GLU A 27 1.74 -10.90 -0.58
N VAL A 28 1.68 -11.38 0.66
CA VAL A 28 2.67 -11.07 1.71
C VAL A 28 4.03 -11.64 1.36
N LEU A 29 4.09 -12.90 0.94
CA LEU A 29 5.34 -13.54 0.53
C LEU A 29 5.96 -12.83 -0.69
N THR A 30 5.12 -12.49 -1.68
CA THR A 30 5.52 -11.72 -2.87
C THR A 30 6.07 -10.36 -2.48
N ALA A 31 5.42 -9.63 -1.57
CA ALA A 31 5.89 -8.33 -1.11
C ALA A 31 7.28 -8.40 -0.42
N ARG A 32 7.57 -9.49 0.29
CA ARG A 32 8.87 -9.71 0.93
C ARG A 32 9.96 -10.02 -0.10
N LEU A 33 9.70 -10.90 -1.06
CA LEU A 33 10.65 -11.22 -2.13
C LEU A 33 11.01 -9.99 -2.96
N LEU A 34 9.99 -9.22 -3.38
CA LEU A 34 10.23 -7.97 -4.12
C LEU A 34 11.04 -6.96 -3.30
N ARG A 35 10.87 -6.96 -1.97
CA ARG A 35 11.67 -6.09 -1.10
C ARG A 35 13.13 -6.53 -1.06
N ASP A 36 13.38 -7.84 -0.95
CA ASP A 36 14.72 -8.41 -0.94
C ASP A 36 15.44 -8.21 -2.29
N GLU A 37 14.69 -8.20 -3.40
CA GLU A 37 15.17 -7.82 -4.74
C GLU A 37 15.49 -6.32 -4.87
N GLY A 38 15.18 -5.51 -3.85
CA GLY A 38 15.52 -4.10 -3.78
C GLY A 38 14.42 -3.15 -4.24
N HIS A 39 13.21 -3.63 -4.55
CA HIS A 39 12.10 -2.76 -4.90
C HIS A 39 11.69 -1.85 -3.73
N LYS A 40 11.26 -0.63 -4.06
CA LYS A 40 10.76 0.32 -3.06
C LYS A 40 9.33 -0.04 -2.69
N VAL A 41 8.95 0.23 -1.45
CA VAL A 41 7.60 -0.02 -0.92
C VAL A 41 6.50 0.59 -1.81
N GLN A 42 6.74 1.78 -2.37
CA GLN A 42 5.81 2.43 -3.28
C GLN A 42 5.59 1.65 -4.59
N ASP A 43 6.65 1.07 -5.14
CA ASP A 43 6.61 0.33 -6.40
C ASP A 43 5.90 -1.00 -6.17
N ILE A 44 6.23 -1.69 -5.07
CA ILE A 44 5.56 -2.92 -4.62
C ILE A 44 4.06 -2.67 -4.40
N ALA A 45 3.70 -1.55 -3.76
CA ALA A 45 2.30 -1.21 -3.54
C ALA A 45 1.55 -1.01 -4.87
N ALA A 46 2.19 -0.38 -5.87
CA ALA A 46 1.62 -0.22 -7.19
C ALA A 46 1.48 -1.57 -7.92
N MET A 47 2.50 -2.43 -7.87
CA MET A 47 2.51 -3.76 -8.48
C MET A 47 1.41 -4.67 -7.91
N LEU A 48 1.21 -4.66 -6.59
CA LEU A 48 0.19 -5.45 -5.91
C LEU A 48 -1.20 -4.77 -5.87
N GLY A 49 -1.36 -3.60 -6.50
CA GLY A 49 -2.64 -2.88 -6.51
C GLY A 49 -3.16 -2.51 -5.11
N THR A 50 -2.25 -2.20 -4.19
CA THR A 50 -2.53 -1.97 -2.76
C THR A 50 -1.92 -0.64 -2.29
N ASN A 51 -1.88 -0.39 -0.98
CA ASN A 51 -1.25 0.80 -0.43
C ASN A 51 0.07 0.49 0.28
N GLN A 52 0.93 1.51 0.39
CA GLN A 52 2.26 1.40 0.98
C GLN A 52 2.22 0.94 2.45
N GLY A 53 1.23 1.36 3.23
CA GLY A 53 1.09 0.96 4.63
C GLY A 53 0.88 -0.55 4.80
N ARG A 54 0.17 -1.19 3.87
CA ARG A 54 -0.01 -2.65 3.87
C ARG A 54 1.25 -3.40 3.51
N VAL A 55 1.94 -2.92 2.49
CA VAL A 55 3.24 -3.46 2.10
C VAL A 55 4.20 -3.33 3.28
N HIS A 56 4.20 -2.20 4.00
CA HIS A 56 5.01 -2.02 5.20
C HIS A 56 4.64 -3.01 6.31
N GLY A 57 3.35 -3.27 6.53
CA GLY A 57 2.89 -4.29 7.48
C GLY A 57 3.27 -5.72 7.07
N ALA A 58 3.28 -6.02 5.76
CA ALA A 58 3.63 -7.35 5.24
C ALA A 58 5.13 -7.65 5.33
N ILE A 59 5.96 -6.66 5.01
CA ILE A 59 7.42 -6.76 5.07
C ILE A 59 7.92 -6.70 6.53
N GLY A 60 7.21 -5.99 7.41
CA GLY A 60 7.62 -5.73 8.79
C GLY A 60 8.71 -4.65 8.89
N SER A 61 9.21 -4.38 10.10
CA SER A 61 10.38 -3.51 10.25
C SER A 61 11.59 -4.21 9.67
N THR A 62 11.94 -3.90 8.42
CA THR A 62 13.23 -4.25 7.83
C THR A 62 14.32 -3.44 8.54
N GLY A 63 14.61 -3.80 9.79
CA GLY A 63 15.91 -3.53 10.38
C GLY A 63 16.92 -4.23 9.50
N LYS A 64 17.91 -3.46 9.04
CA LYS A 64 19.06 -3.93 8.26
C LYS A 64 19.41 -5.36 8.65
N ILE A 65 19.43 -6.24 7.66
CA ILE A 65 20.14 -7.52 7.78
C ILE A 65 21.59 -7.11 8.08
N ALA A 66 22.04 -7.45 9.29
CA ALA A 66 23.39 -7.22 9.75
C ALA A 66 24.38 -8.12 8.99
#